data_AF-A0A2L0PIW4-F1
#
_entry.id   AF-A0A2L0PIW4-F1
#
_cell.length_a   1.000
_cell.length_b   1.000
_cell.length_c   1.000
_cell.angle_alpha   90.00
_cell.angle_beta   90.00
_cell.angle_gamma   90.00
#
_symmetry.space_group_name_H-M   'P 1'
#
loop_
_entity.id
_entity.type
_entity.pdbx_description
1 polymer ?
#
loop_
_entity_poly.entity_id
_entity_poly.type
_entity_poly.pdbx_seq_one_letter_code
_entity_poly.pdbx_strand_id
1 'polypeptide(L)'
;MFDVESEDDIALEMLQAIEAERDDLQAQLRQKNQEIHALNQKLEVTENNLRKAKAAKNKTAAQQQSGVYLKMNAVSEYYDGEIRYFIIEALKTHRLYGHHKRYTQLVDDLKQQNMEVLQQVEQDLQDLRAVLVGYKGPTPQVMEALGKFGIELFENNKHIKARFANDHQYMVTLGKSASDHKAGINNFKYFTDNLLPKFN
;
A
#
# COMPACT_ATOMS: atom_id res chain seq x y z
N MET A 1 -74.56 -37.69 -12.95
CA MET A 1 -73.38 -38.42 -13.43
C MET A 1 -72.28 -37.38 -13.36
N PHE A 2 -71.51 -37.46 -12.27
CA PHE A 2 -70.79 -36.34 -11.66
C PHE A 2 -69.37 -36.19 -12.21
N ASP A 3 -68.98 -34.94 -12.45
CA ASP A 3 -67.64 -34.34 -12.52
C ASP A 3 -66.43 -35.28 -12.62
N VAL A 4 -66.13 -35.74 -13.84
CA VAL A 4 -64.83 -36.38 -14.15
C VAL A 4 -63.83 -35.36 -14.71
N GLU A 5 -64.31 -34.20 -15.19
CA GLU A 5 -63.43 -33.14 -15.74
C GLU A 5 -62.64 -32.38 -14.65
N SER A 6 -63.07 -32.40 -13.39
CA SER A 6 -62.40 -31.64 -12.32
C SER A 6 -61.16 -32.30 -11.73
N GLU A 7 -61.08 -33.63 -11.70
CA GLU A 7 -59.92 -34.33 -11.11
C GLU A 7 -58.70 -34.32 -12.05
N ASP A 8 -58.95 -34.45 -13.36
CA ASP A 8 -57.90 -34.39 -14.38
C ASP A 8 -57.29 -32.98 -14.50
N ASP A 9 -58.10 -31.93 -14.36
CA ASP A 9 -57.64 -30.54 -14.35
C ASP A 9 -56.77 -30.23 -13.11
N ILE A 10 -57.15 -30.73 -11.93
CA ILE A 10 -56.35 -30.59 -10.70
C ILE A 10 -55.02 -31.36 -10.83
N ALA A 11 -55.05 -32.57 -11.39
CA ALA A 11 -53.84 -33.36 -11.63
C ALA A 11 -52.88 -32.66 -12.59
N LEU A 12 -53.41 -32.01 -13.65
CA LEU A 12 -52.62 -31.25 -14.61
C LEU A 12 -51.95 -30.02 -13.97
N GLU A 13 -52.69 -29.27 -13.14
CA GLU A 13 -52.16 -28.09 -12.44
C GLU A 13 -51.06 -28.47 -11.43
N MET A 14 -51.24 -29.58 -10.70
CA MET A 14 -50.21 -30.12 -9.81
C MET A 14 -48.95 -30.56 -10.56
N LEU A 15 -49.11 -31.16 -11.74
CA LEU A 15 -47.97 -31.61 -12.56
C LEU A 15 -47.18 -30.42 -13.10
N GLN A 16 -47.87 -29.35 -13.54
CA GLN A 16 -47.24 -28.10 -13.96
C GLN A 16 -46.50 -27.40 -12.82
N ALA A 17 -47.05 -27.41 -11.60
CA ALA A 17 -46.39 -26.84 -10.42
C ALA A 17 -45.09 -27.59 -10.07
N ILE A 18 -45.11 -28.92 -10.15
CA ILE A 18 -43.93 -29.77 -9.91
C ILE A 18 -42.86 -29.53 -10.98
N GLU A 19 -43.25 -29.39 -12.25
CA GLU A 19 -42.32 -29.09 -13.33
C GLU A 19 -41.68 -27.71 -13.18
N ALA A 20 -42.47 -26.70 -12.78
CA ALA A 20 -41.97 -25.36 -12.51
C ALA A 20 -40.97 -25.33 -11.34
N GLU A 21 -41.27 -26.04 -10.24
CA GLU A 21 -40.37 -26.15 -9.09
C GLU A 21 -39.08 -26.90 -9.45
N ARG A 22 -39.17 -27.98 -10.25
CA ARG A 22 -38.00 -28.70 -10.77
C ARG A 22 -37.11 -27.79 -11.61
N ASP A 23 -37.71 -26.99 -12.48
CA ASP A 23 -36.97 -26.11 -13.39
C ASP A 23 -36.28 -24.97 -12.62
N ASP A 24 -36.94 -24.42 -11.58
CA ASP A 24 -36.32 -23.44 -10.68
C ASP A 24 -35.14 -24.05 -9.89
N LEU A 25 -35.31 -25.24 -9.33
CA LEU A 25 -34.23 -25.96 -8.64
C LEU A 25 -33.04 -26.25 -9.58
N GLN A 26 -33.32 -26.60 -10.84
CA GLN A 26 -32.26 -26.79 -11.85
C GLN A 26 -31.54 -25.47 -12.16
N ALA A 27 -32.26 -24.35 -12.23
CA ALA A 27 -31.67 -23.03 -12.44
C ALA A 27 -30.76 -22.64 -11.25
N GLN A 28 -31.23 -22.84 -10.01
CA GLN A 28 -30.44 -22.58 -8.80
C GLN A 28 -29.18 -23.45 -8.75
N LEU A 29 -29.27 -24.74 -9.08
CA LEU A 29 -28.12 -25.64 -9.17
C LEU A 29 -27.10 -25.17 -10.21
N ARG A 30 -27.56 -24.74 -11.39
CA ARG A 30 -26.67 -24.18 -12.43
C ARG A 30 -25.95 -22.93 -11.95
N GLN A 31 -26.66 -22.02 -11.30
CA GLN A 31 -26.08 -20.79 -10.75
C GLN A 31 -25.02 -21.10 -9.68
N LYS A 32 -25.33 -22.02 -8.76
CA LYS A 32 -24.39 -22.44 -7.72
C LYS A 32 -23.15 -23.13 -8.28
N ASN A 33 -23.31 -23.96 -9.31
CA ASN A 33 -22.18 -24.58 -9.99
C ASN A 33 -21.29 -23.55 -10.69
N GLN A 34 -21.87 -22.52 -11.32
CA GLN A 34 -21.09 -21.41 -11.91
C GLN A 34 -20.33 -20.62 -10.84
N GLU A 35 -20.95 -20.34 -9.70
CA GLU A 35 -20.32 -19.65 -8.56
C GLU A 35 -19.13 -20.46 -8.01
N ILE A 36 -19.30 -21.77 -7.83
CA ILE A 36 -18.22 -22.67 -7.40
C ILE A 36 -17.07 -22.66 -8.41
N HIS A 37 -17.36 -22.72 -9.72
CA HIS A 37 -16.33 -22.65 -10.74
C HIS A 37 -15.56 -21.32 -10.70
N ALA A 38 -16.24 -20.19 -10.55
CA ALA A 38 -15.60 -18.88 -10.45
C ALA A 38 -14.73 -18.75 -9.20
N LEU A 39 -15.20 -19.26 -8.06
CA LEU A 39 -14.43 -19.28 -6.80
C LEU A 39 -13.19 -20.17 -6.91
N ASN A 40 -13.32 -21.35 -7.52
CA ASN A 40 -12.18 -22.26 -7.73
C ASN A 40 -11.11 -21.63 -8.63
N GLN A 41 -11.51 -20.95 -9.71
CA GLN A 41 -10.56 -20.21 -10.56
C GLN A 41 -9.84 -19.11 -9.78
N LYS A 42 -10.56 -18.36 -8.94
CA LYS A 42 -9.97 -17.31 -8.10
C LYS A 42 -9.01 -17.91 -7.06
N LEU A 43 -9.37 -19.06 -6.47
CA LEU A 43 -8.52 -19.79 -5.54
C LEU A 43 -7.22 -20.23 -6.22
N GLU A 44 -7.30 -20.84 -7.40
CA GLU A 44 -6.14 -21.30 -8.16
C GLU A 44 -5.20 -20.15 -8.53
N VAL A 45 -5.73 -19.01 -8.98
CA VAL A 45 -4.93 -17.82 -9.26
C VAL A 45 -4.24 -17.31 -7.99
N THR A 46 -4.98 -17.24 -6.88
CA THR A 46 -4.46 -16.77 -5.59
C THR A 46 -3.37 -17.71 -5.05
N GLU A 47 -3.57 -19.02 -5.14
CA GLU A 47 -2.59 -20.03 -4.74
C GLU A 47 -1.33 -19.98 -5.61
N ASN A 48 -1.48 -19.82 -6.93
CA ASN A 48 -0.35 -19.64 -7.83
C ASN A 48 0.44 -18.36 -7.51
N ASN A 49 -0.24 -17.26 -7.21
CA ASN A 49 0.39 -16.02 -6.80
C ASN A 49 1.12 -16.18 -5.45
N LEU A 50 0.50 -16.87 -4.49
CA LEU A 50 1.12 -17.19 -3.21
C LEU A 50 2.34 -18.09 -3.38
N ARG A 51 2.28 -19.09 -4.28
CA ARG A 51 3.40 -19.96 -4.61
C ARG A 51 4.55 -19.18 -5.23
N LYS A 52 4.26 -18.27 -6.17
CA LYS A 52 5.25 -17.36 -6.78
C LYS A 52 5.89 -16.44 -5.73
N ALA A 53 5.09 -15.84 -4.84
CA ALA A 53 5.58 -14.99 -3.76
C ALA A 53 6.47 -15.77 -2.77
N LYS A 54 6.06 -16.98 -2.36
CA LYS A 54 6.87 -17.88 -1.52
C LYS A 54 8.17 -18.30 -2.20
N ALA A 55 8.13 -18.61 -3.50
CA ALA A 55 9.33 -18.96 -4.26
C ALA A 55 10.29 -17.77 -4.41
N ALA A 56 9.77 -16.55 -4.62
CA ALA A 56 10.58 -15.33 -4.62
C ALA A 56 11.24 -15.09 -3.24
N LYS A 57 10.48 -15.27 -2.15
CA LYS A 57 10.97 -15.19 -0.76
C LYS A 57 12.04 -16.26 -0.44
N ASN A 58 11.90 -17.47 -0.98
CA ASN A 58 12.86 -18.54 -0.75
C ASN A 58 14.12 -18.41 -1.63
N LYS A 59 14.01 -17.90 -2.86
CA LYS A 59 15.17 -17.55 -3.70
C LYS A 59 16.02 -16.45 -3.05
N THR A 60 15.38 -15.48 -2.40
CA THR A 60 16.07 -14.47 -1.59
C THR A 60 16.67 -15.06 -0.31
N ALA A 61 15.97 -15.99 0.36
CA ALA A 61 16.50 -16.67 1.55
C ALA A 61 17.70 -17.59 1.28
N ALA A 62 17.75 -18.26 0.12
CA ALA A 62 18.89 -19.10 -0.27
C ALA A 62 20.17 -18.29 -0.55
N GLN A 63 20.04 -16.97 -0.70
CA GLN A 63 21.14 -16.03 -0.94
C GLN A 63 21.52 -15.22 0.32
N GLN A 64 20.81 -15.41 1.44
CA GLN A 64 21.05 -14.68 2.69
C GLN A 64 22.13 -15.35 3.54
N GLN A 65 23.34 -14.82 3.41
CA GLN A 65 24.28 -14.76 4.54
C GLN A 65 23.55 -14.12 5.74
N SER A 66 23.58 -14.79 6.89
CA SER A 66 23.06 -14.36 8.21
C SER A 66 22.09 -13.16 8.19
N GLY A 67 20.79 -13.40 7.93
CA GLY A 67 19.78 -12.34 7.95
C GLY A 67 19.69 -11.69 9.33
N VAL A 68 20.17 -10.46 9.46
CA VAL A 68 20.03 -9.66 10.67
C VAL A 68 18.54 -9.32 10.83
N TYR A 69 17.93 -9.75 11.93
CA TYR A 69 16.53 -9.47 12.24
C TYR A 69 16.45 -8.48 13.41
N LEU A 70 16.05 -7.24 13.11
CA LEU A 70 15.82 -6.21 14.12
C LEU A 70 14.34 -6.22 14.52
N LYS A 71 14.06 -6.52 15.78
CA LYS A 71 12.69 -6.47 16.31
C LYS A 71 12.35 -5.06 16.75
N MET A 72 11.20 -4.57 16.33
CA MET A 72 10.59 -3.33 16.81
C MET A 72 9.21 -3.64 17.39
N ASN A 73 8.83 -2.96 18.46
CA ASN A 73 7.63 -3.31 19.22
C ASN A 73 6.36 -2.67 18.65
N ALA A 74 6.36 -1.36 18.36
CA ALA A 74 5.12 -0.61 18.13
C ALA A 74 5.18 0.44 17.01
N VAL A 75 6.33 0.63 16.37
CA VAL A 75 6.46 1.62 15.29
C VAL A 75 6.18 0.91 13.96
N SER A 76 5.10 1.32 13.30
CA SER A 76 4.82 0.96 11.92
C SER A 76 5.54 1.93 10.99
N GLU A 77 5.91 1.46 9.80
CA GLU A 77 6.31 2.35 8.72
C GLU A 77 5.10 3.15 8.22
N TYR A 78 5.30 4.43 7.94
CA TYR A 78 4.35 5.31 7.26
C TYR A 78 4.45 5.18 5.74
N TYR A 79 5.64 4.84 5.23
CA TYR A 79 5.92 4.58 3.82
C TYR A 79 6.94 3.46 3.63
N ASP A 80 6.90 2.82 2.46
CA ASP A 80 7.74 1.67 2.19
C ASP A 80 9.23 2.01 2.33
N GLY A 81 9.94 1.23 3.15
CA GLY A 81 11.37 1.40 3.37
C GLY A 81 11.77 2.51 4.35
N GLU A 82 10.83 3.17 5.03
CA GLU A 82 11.12 4.23 6.03
C GLU A 82 12.13 3.79 7.09
N ILE A 83 11.83 2.71 7.83
CA ILE A 83 12.68 2.27 8.94
C ILE A 83 14.04 1.84 8.39
N ARG A 84 14.04 1.16 7.25
CA ARG A 84 15.27 0.71 6.59
C ARG A 84 16.16 1.90 6.20
N TYR A 85 15.58 2.94 5.61
CA TYR A 85 16.29 4.15 5.24
C TYR A 85 16.96 4.78 6.47
N PHE A 86 16.19 5.02 7.54
CA PHE A 86 16.71 5.67 8.75
C PHE A 86 17.80 4.85 9.46
N ILE A 87 17.68 3.52 9.49
CA ILE A 87 18.72 2.67 10.07
C ILE A 87 20.02 2.80 9.28
N ILE A 88 19.97 2.74 7.95
CA ILE A 88 21.16 2.84 7.11
C ILE A 88 21.76 4.25 7.21
N GLU A 89 20.93 5.29 7.27
CA GLU A 89 21.38 6.68 7.43
C GLU A 89 22.06 6.92 8.80
N ALA A 90 21.52 6.34 9.87
CA ALA A 90 22.15 6.35 11.19
C ALA A 90 23.53 5.64 11.17
N LEU A 91 23.64 4.51 10.45
CA LEU A 91 24.91 3.80 10.29
C LEU A 91 25.92 4.56 9.42
N LYS A 92 25.47 5.30 8.40
CA LYS A 92 26.33 6.19 7.58
C LYS A 92 26.96 7.30 8.42
N THR A 93 26.16 7.93 9.27
CA THR A 93 26.59 9.07 10.11
C THR A 93 27.46 8.63 11.28
N HIS A 94 27.33 7.37 11.73
CA HIS A 94 28.15 6.83 12.80
C HIS A 94 29.60 6.59 12.36
N ARG A 95 30.49 7.55 12.68
CA ARG A 95 31.94 7.36 12.65
C ARG A 95 32.38 6.74 13.97
N LEU A 96 32.77 5.47 13.97
CA LEU A 96 33.49 4.91 15.11
C LEU A 96 34.79 5.69 15.32
N TYR A 97 35.09 6.02 16.58
CA TYR A 97 36.41 6.51 16.98
C TYR A 97 37.45 5.41 16.70
N GLY A 98 38.17 5.54 15.59
CA GLY A 98 39.16 4.56 15.12
C GLY A 98 38.67 3.76 13.91
N HIS A 99 39.53 3.65 12.89
CA HIS A 99 39.28 2.94 11.63
C HIS A 99 39.18 1.42 11.83
N HIS A 100 38.07 0.95 12.42
CA HIS A 100 37.80 -0.48 12.53
C HIS A 100 37.40 -1.03 11.15
N LYS A 101 38.39 -1.53 10.38
CA LYS A 101 38.22 -1.99 8.99
C LYS A 101 37.02 -2.94 8.80
N ARG A 102 36.76 -3.83 9.76
CA ARG A 102 35.63 -4.76 9.70
C ARG A 102 34.28 -4.05 9.81
N TYR A 103 34.19 -2.98 10.61
CA TYR A 103 32.98 -2.18 10.69
C TYR A 103 32.73 -1.44 9.38
N THR A 104 33.76 -0.82 8.80
CA THR A 104 33.64 -0.14 7.50
C THR A 104 33.16 -1.10 6.42
N GLN A 105 33.75 -2.30 6.33
CA GLN A 105 33.30 -3.33 5.38
C GLN A 105 31.83 -3.72 5.57
N LEU A 106 31.38 -3.92 6.82
CA LEU A 106 29.99 -4.25 7.11
C LEU A 106 29.04 -3.12 6.74
N VAL A 107 29.40 -1.87 7.05
CA VAL A 107 28.59 -0.69 6.72
C VAL A 107 28.53 -0.47 5.20
N ASP A 108 29.62 -0.67 4.48
CA ASP A 108 29.65 -0.52 3.02
C ASP A 108 28.87 -1.64 2.32
N ASP A 109 28.99 -2.88 2.78
CA ASP A 109 28.19 -4.00 2.27
C ASP A 109 26.69 -3.78 2.54
N LEU A 110 26.33 -3.38 3.76
CA LEU A 110 24.94 -3.04 4.09
C LEU A 110 24.39 -1.92 3.20
N LYS A 111 25.19 -0.89 2.87
CA LYS A 111 24.76 0.15 1.93
C LYS A 111 24.56 -0.41 0.53
N GLN A 112 25.50 -1.21 0.04
CA GLN A 112 25.42 -1.78 -1.32
C GLN A 112 24.19 -2.67 -1.50
N GLN A 113 23.90 -3.54 -0.53
CA GLN A 113 22.75 -4.45 -0.57
C GLN A 113 21.40 -3.72 -0.44
N ASN A 114 21.38 -2.47 -0.01
CA ASN A 114 20.16 -1.68 0.19
C ASN A 114 20.13 -0.41 -0.67
N MET A 115 21.02 -0.30 -1.66
CA MET A 115 21.18 0.92 -2.46
C MET A 115 19.91 1.30 -3.23
N GLU A 116 19.16 0.31 -3.73
CA GLU A 116 17.90 0.53 -4.45
C GLU A 116 16.86 1.25 -3.58
N VAL A 117 16.66 0.79 -2.33
CA VAL A 117 15.70 1.42 -1.41
C VAL A 117 16.14 2.84 -1.06
N LEU A 118 17.44 3.07 -0.86
CA LEU A 118 17.96 4.41 -0.61
C LEU A 118 17.70 5.34 -1.80
N GLN A 119 18.03 4.89 -3.01
CA GLN A 119 17.83 5.67 -4.23
C GLN A 119 16.37 5.98 -4.49
N GLN A 120 15.47 5.02 -4.25
CA GLN A 120 14.03 5.21 -4.42
C GLN A 120 13.49 6.30 -3.48
N VAL A 121 13.82 6.22 -2.18
CA VAL A 121 13.40 7.23 -1.19
C VAL A 121 13.97 8.61 -1.53
N GLU A 122 15.25 8.68 -1.94
CA GLU A 122 15.88 9.93 -2.36
C GLU A 122 15.22 10.51 -3.63
N GLN A 123 14.85 9.68 -4.58
CA GLN A 123 14.15 10.10 -5.79
C GLN A 123 12.74 10.62 -5.47
N ASP A 124 11.99 9.91 -4.64
CA ASP A 124 10.65 10.35 -4.22
C ASP A 124 10.69 11.69 -3.46
N LEU A 125 11.76 11.94 -2.69
CA LEU A 125 11.97 13.23 -2.03
C LEU A 125 12.32 14.35 -3.02
N GLN A 126 13.10 14.04 -4.07
CA GLN A 126 13.41 15.00 -5.13
C GLN A 126 12.16 15.37 -5.94
N ASP A 127 11.32 14.38 -6.26
CA ASP A 127 10.02 14.57 -6.91
C ASP A 127 9.14 15.48 -6.05
N LEU A 128 9.03 15.17 -4.75
CA LEU A 128 8.25 15.99 -3.82
C LEU A 128 8.77 17.43 -3.77
N ARG A 129 10.09 17.63 -3.73
CA ARG A 129 10.70 18.96 -3.75
C ARG A 129 10.33 19.72 -5.02
N ALA A 130 10.44 19.09 -6.19
CA ALA A 130 10.13 19.73 -7.47
C ALA A 130 8.66 20.18 -7.53
N VAL A 131 7.76 19.32 -7.07
CA VAL A 131 6.32 19.58 -7.04
C VAL A 131 5.96 20.66 -6.02
N LEU A 132 6.63 20.70 -4.86
CA LEU A 132 6.40 21.71 -3.84
C LEU A 132 7.02 23.07 -4.17
N VAL A 133 8.17 23.15 -4.84
CA VAL A 133 8.77 24.44 -5.25
C VAL A 133 7.83 25.23 -6.18
N GLY A 134 7.06 24.53 -7.03
CA GLY A 134 6.03 25.10 -7.88
C GLY A 134 4.63 25.18 -7.26
N TYR A 135 4.50 24.96 -5.94
CA TYR A 135 3.21 24.77 -5.28
C TYR A 135 2.29 26.00 -5.40
N LYS A 136 1.14 25.80 -6.06
CA LYS A 136 0.04 26.78 -6.18
C LYS A 136 -1.23 26.36 -5.44
N GLY A 137 -1.15 25.30 -4.63
CA GLY A 137 -2.29 24.65 -4.01
C GLY A 137 -2.28 23.12 -4.22
N PRO A 138 -3.34 22.43 -3.77
CA PRO A 138 -3.41 20.98 -3.73
C PRO A 138 -3.77 20.45 -5.12
N THR A 139 -2.77 20.24 -5.96
CA THR A 139 -2.94 19.60 -7.28
C THR A 139 -2.86 18.07 -7.15
N PRO A 140 -3.40 17.30 -8.11
CA PRO A 140 -3.24 15.84 -8.12
C PRO A 140 -1.79 15.38 -8.01
N GLN A 141 -0.87 16.10 -8.67
CA GLN A 141 0.56 15.82 -8.62
C GLN A 141 1.16 16.02 -7.22
N VAL A 142 0.71 17.04 -6.47
CA VAL A 142 1.14 17.25 -5.07
C VAL A 142 0.60 16.14 -4.18
N MET A 143 -0.67 15.76 -4.37
CA MET A 143 -1.29 14.69 -3.60
C MET A 143 -0.62 13.34 -3.84
N GLU A 144 -0.27 13.04 -5.10
CA GLU A 144 0.45 11.82 -5.47
C GLU A 144 1.84 11.78 -4.85
N ALA A 145 2.62 12.86 -4.97
CA ALA A 145 3.97 12.94 -4.41
C ALA A 145 3.97 12.82 -2.87
N LEU A 146 3.00 13.42 -2.18
CA LEU A 146 2.82 13.26 -0.74
C LEU A 146 2.32 11.87 -0.36
N GLY A 147 1.46 11.28 -1.20
CA GLY A 147 0.91 9.94 -1.00
C GLY A 147 1.97 8.85 -1.00
N LYS A 148 3.07 9.02 -1.75
CA LYS A 148 4.24 8.12 -1.70
C LYS A 148 4.84 8.02 -0.28
N PHE A 149 4.70 9.08 0.52
CA PHE A 149 5.13 9.13 1.91
C PHE A 149 4.01 8.84 2.92
N GLY A 150 2.85 8.36 2.47
CA GLY A 150 1.69 8.14 3.33
C GLY A 150 1.05 9.43 3.87
N ILE A 151 1.37 10.59 3.26
CA ILE A 151 0.89 11.90 3.68
C ILE A 151 -0.38 12.27 2.89
N GLU A 152 -1.43 12.66 3.61
CA GLU A 152 -2.67 13.17 3.04
C GLU A 152 -2.85 14.67 3.32
N LEU A 153 -3.54 15.35 2.39
CA LEU A 153 -3.94 16.75 2.53
C LEU A 153 -5.41 16.86 2.92
N PHE A 154 -5.71 17.75 3.85
CA PHE A 154 -7.08 18.07 4.26
C PHE A 154 -7.25 19.58 4.47
N GLU A 155 -8.44 20.11 4.18
CA GLU A 155 -8.71 21.54 4.26
C GLU A 155 -9.27 21.92 5.64
N ASN A 156 -8.70 22.95 6.27
CA ASN A 156 -9.20 23.51 7.53
C ASN A 156 -9.23 25.05 7.46
N ASN A 157 -10.44 25.61 7.32
CA ASN A 157 -10.75 27.04 7.52
C ASN A 157 -9.68 28.02 6.99
N LYS A 158 -9.38 27.94 5.68
CA LYS A 158 -8.41 28.73 4.87
C LYS A 158 -6.99 28.18 4.74
N HIS A 159 -6.57 27.20 5.54
CA HIS A 159 -5.27 26.56 5.39
C HIS A 159 -5.41 25.10 4.99
N ILE A 160 -4.51 24.63 4.13
CA ILE A 160 -4.41 23.21 3.82
C ILE A 160 -3.51 22.61 4.89
N LYS A 161 -3.91 21.50 5.49
CA LYS A 161 -3.08 20.76 6.43
C LYS A 161 -2.64 19.45 5.81
N ALA A 162 -1.49 18.95 6.23
CA ALA A 162 -0.91 17.68 5.84
C ALA A 162 -0.68 16.83 7.08
N ARG A 163 -0.93 15.52 6.99
CA ARG A 163 -0.67 14.54 8.07
C ARG A 163 -0.44 13.16 7.47
N PHE A 164 0.10 12.22 8.25
CA PHE A 164 0.05 10.82 7.85
C PHE A 164 -1.40 10.31 7.90
N ALA A 165 -1.81 9.48 6.93
CA ALA A 165 -3.21 9.07 6.75
C ALA A 165 -3.88 8.48 8.02
N ASN A 166 -3.09 7.85 8.89
CA ASN A 166 -3.59 7.21 10.12
C ASN A 166 -3.00 7.82 11.41
N ASP A 167 -2.35 8.97 11.33
CA ASP A 167 -1.78 9.64 12.51
C ASP A 167 -2.07 11.14 12.52
N HIS A 168 -2.58 11.62 13.66
CA HIS A 168 -2.89 13.02 13.91
C HIS A 168 -1.82 13.73 14.74
N GLN A 169 -0.85 12.99 15.29
CA GLN A 169 0.24 13.55 16.11
C GLN A 169 1.13 14.48 15.28
N TYR A 170 1.37 14.11 14.02
CA TYR A 170 2.25 14.83 13.13
C TYR A 170 1.44 15.58 12.06
N MET A 171 1.07 16.82 12.35
CA MET A 171 0.33 17.71 11.46
C MET A 171 1.17 18.91 11.01
N VAL A 172 1.12 19.23 9.73
CA VAL A 172 1.75 20.41 9.14
C VAL A 172 0.68 21.30 8.50
N THR A 173 0.83 22.62 8.63
CA THR A 173 -0.07 23.59 7.99
C THR A 173 0.63 24.21 6.80
N LEU A 174 0.02 24.10 5.62
CA LEU A 174 0.46 24.67 4.35
C LEU A 174 -0.27 26.00 4.09
N GLY A 175 0.50 27.03 3.74
CA GLY A 175 -0.04 28.30 3.26
C GLY A 175 -0.71 28.14 1.89
N LYS A 176 -1.90 28.71 1.69
CA LYS A 176 -2.67 28.61 0.45
C LYS A 176 -2.13 29.48 -0.69
N SER A 177 -1.41 30.56 -0.40
CA SER A 177 -1.03 31.57 -1.38
C SER A 177 0.47 31.58 -1.68
N ALA A 178 0.80 31.29 -2.93
CA ALA A 178 2.11 31.40 -3.55
C ALA A 178 2.55 32.86 -3.83
N SER A 179 2.25 33.82 -2.93
CA SER A 179 2.76 35.19 -3.12
C SER A 179 4.26 35.26 -2.84
N ASP A 180 4.77 34.36 -2.00
CA ASP A 180 6.19 34.14 -1.80
C ASP A 180 6.66 32.99 -2.66
N HIS A 181 7.59 33.25 -3.58
CA HIS A 181 8.34 32.22 -4.32
C HIS A 181 9.00 31.20 -3.35
N LYS A 182 9.19 31.58 -2.08
CA LYS A 182 9.75 30.72 -1.03
C LYS A 182 8.73 29.82 -0.33
N ALA A 183 7.42 30.00 -0.53
CA ALA A 183 6.39 29.23 0.17
C ALA A 183 6.54 27.72 -0.08
N GLY A 184 6.81 27.33 -1.33
CA GLY A 184 7.08 25.94 -1.71
C GLY A 184 8.32 25.34 -1.05
N ILE A 185 9.42 26.11 -1.03
CA ILE A 185 10.68 25.72 -0.39
C ILE A 185 10.50 25.58 1.12
N ASN A 186 9.76 26.50 1.74
CA ASN A 186 9.46 26.46 3.16
C ASN A 186 8.62 25.23 3.49
N ASN A 187 7.57 24.95 2.72
CA ASN A 187 6.75 23.77 2.90
C ASN A 187 7.59 22.48 2.81
N PHE A 188 8.43 22.35 1.78
CA PHE A 188 9.35 21.21 1.65
C PHE A 188 10.29 21.10 2.84
N LYS A 189 10.91 22.21 3.27
CA LYS A 189 11.77 22.25 4.45
C LYS A 189 11.03 21.76 5.70
N TYR A 190 9.80 22.22 5.92
CA TYR A 190 8.98 21.77 7.04
C TYR A 190 8.67 20.28 7.01
N PHE A 191 8.40 19.69 5.83
CA PHE A 191 8.26 18.23 5.69
C PHE A 191 9.54 17.51 6.09
N THR A 192 10.70 17.90 5.57
CA THR A 192 11.99 17.27 5.93
C THR A 192 12.43 17.56 7.38
N ASP A 193 11.95 18.64 7.99
CA ASP A 193 12.26 18.97 9.38
C ASP A 193 11.48 18.13 10.39
N ASN A 194 10.28 17.63 10.02
CA ASN A 194 9.33 17.06 10.99
C ASN A 194 8.79 15.67 10.60
N LEU A 195 8.71 15.34 9.31
CA LEU A 195 7.99 14.17 8.80
C LEU A 195 8.85 13.26 7.93
N LEU A 196 9.80 13.83 7.19
CA LEU A 196 10.54 13.14 6.13
C LEU A 196 12.05 13.19 6.39
N PRO A 197 12.83 12.30 5.75
CA PRO A 197 14.29 12.36 5.85
C PRO A 197 14.87 13.69 5.35
N LYS A 198 16.01 14.08 5.93
CA LYS A 198 16.84 15.19 5.45
C LYS A 198 18.02 14.64 4.65
N PHE A 199 18.25 15.24 3.49
CA PHE A 199 19.55 15.11 2.83
C PHE A 199 20.62 15.84 3.64
N ASN A 200 21.78 15.21 3.81
CA ASN A 200 23.01 15.89 4.20
C ASN A 200 23.71 16.48 2.98
#